data_AF-A0A1F5HPZ9-F1
#
_entry.id   AF-A0A1F5HPZ9-F1
#
_cell.length_a   1.000
_cell.length_b   1.000
_cell.length_c   1.000
_cell.angle_alpha   90.00
_cell.angle_beta   90.00
_cell.angle_gamma   90.00
#
_symmetry.space_group_name_H-M   'P 1'
#
loop_
_entity.id
_entity.type
_entity.pdbx_description
1 polymer ?
#
loop_
_entity_poly.entity_id
_entity_poly.type
_entity_poly.pdbx_seq_one_letter_code
_entity_poly.pdbx_strand_id
1 'polypeptide(L)'
;MFVKSYKYYLRLLEKKPKLSILQKILFLLFGLIVIIGGGSSALFYWQYQKETPIRQENTYLEQISTGFISAQQSVNDLLNGFQVAGVKIQSVDQLKEASGSAAGFYVLLDNVDRTISSIESAKKNIAFQKEQLTKISTPSVFNELHSEVLAYYDESLNLFDNLLKKHRFAKDFLIASGPSFYLPILSNESLWQTGKNDEIIVYYEDIKKEADDTLNKLFHLSPPEDFQEQFKTQIAYLELLVKTANSVLDLLSQSDDQNTENATQIEKSYQTVVGARRENEKLSEKLLNTRLDLVSAKQNLETFASVKIRQNSLTSNLEDIYQKRQEIKIYQPPKILKKFF
;
A
#
# COMPACT_ATOMS: atom_id res chain seq x y z
N MET A 1 90.12 -49.76 -29.76
CA MET A 1 90.68 -49.62 -28.39
C MET A 1 90.65 -48.13 -28.04
N PHE A 2 89.59 -47.59 -27.43
CA PHE A 2 89.36 -47.63 -25.97
C PHE A 2 90.71 -47.64 -25.23
N VAL A 3 91.12 -46.56 -24.56
CA VAL A 3 90.52 -46.13 -23.29
C VAL A 3 90.66 -44.59 -23.15
N LYS A 4 89.70 -43.83 -23.70
CA LYS A 4 89.38 -42.50 -23.10
C LYS A 4 88.91 -42.83 -21.69
N SER A 5 89.76 -42.52 -20.71
CA SER A 5 89.78 -43.25 -19.46
C SER A 5 88.41 -43.37 -18.80
N TYR A 6 88.02 -44.61 -18.48
CA TYR A 6 86.95 -44.92 -17.53
C TYR A 6 87.13 -44.13 -16.22
N LYS A 7 88.39 -43.78 -15.89
CA LYS A 7 88.81 -42.87 -14.83
C LYS A 7 88.28 -41.43 -14.94
N TYR A 8 88.05 -40.93 -16.16
CA TYR A 8 87.47 -39.59 -16.40
C TYR A 8 85.94 -39.61 -16.26
N TYR A 9 85.30 -40.68 -16.72
CA TYR A 9 83.86 -40.88 -16.57
C TYR A 9 83.48 -41.14 -15.10
N LEU A 10 84.26 -41.95 -14.39
CA LEU A 10 84.13 -42.16 -12.95
C LEU A 10 84.37 -40.86 -12.14
N ARG A 11 85.33 -40.00 -12.53
CA ARG A 11 85.53 -38.69 -11.87
C ARG A 11 84.39 -37.70 -12.09
N LEU A 12 83.67 -37.81 -13.20
CA LEU A 12 82.48 -37.00 -13.49
C LEU A 12 81.26 -37.51 -12.70
N LEU A 13 81.18 -38.81 -12.43
CA LEU A 13 80.14 -39.43 -11.60
C LEU A 13 80.41 -39.36 -10.08
N GLU A 14 81.69 -39.34 -9.64
CA GLU A 14 82.07 -39.23 -8.21
C GLU A 14 81.89 -37.83 -7.63
N LYS A 15 81.83 -36.78 -8.46
CA LYS A 15 81.53 -35.44 -7.99
C LYS A 15 80.02 -35.30 -7.85
N LYS A 16 79.49 -35.53 -6.63
CA LYS A 16 78.36 -34.71 -6.18
C LYS A 16 78.78 -33.27 -6.43
N PRO A 17 78.16 -32.50 -7.34
CA PRO A 17 78.56 -31.12 -7.54
C PRO A 17 78.42 -30.43 -6.18
N LYS A 18 79.56 -30.07 -5.57
CA LYS A 18 79.56 -29.20 -4.40
C LYS A 18 79.09 -27.86 -4.90
N LEU A 19 77.77 -27.66 -4.90
CA LEU A 19 77.14 -26.37 -5.19
C LEU A 19 77.89 -25.31 -4.38
N SER A 20 78.38 -24.29 -5.07
CA SER A 20 78.98 -23.12 -4.43
C SER A 20 78.00 -22.55 -3.41
N ILE A 21 78.50 -21.98 -2.30
CA ILE A 21 77.66 -21.37 -1.26
C ILE A 21 76.65 -20.40 -1.88
N LEU A 22 77.08 -19.62 -2.88
CA LEU A 22 76.23 -18.71 -3.66
C LEU A 22 75.10 -19.43 -4.41
N GLN A 23 75.37 -20.57 -5.03
CA GLN A 23 74.36 -21.35 -5.76
C GLN A 23 73.33 -21.98 -4.80
N LYS A 24 73.75 -22.38 -3.60
CA LYS A 24 72.82 -22.87 -2.56
C LYS A 24 71.90 -21.75 -2.05
N ILE A 25 72.45 -20.55 -1.84
CA ILE A 25 71.67 -19.37 -1.45
C ILE A 25 70.66 -19.01 -2.55
N LEU A 26 71.09 -18.97 -3.81
CA LEU A 26 70.21 -18.69 -4.96
C LEU A 26 69.09 -19.71 -5.12
N PHE A 27 69.38 -21.01 -4.94
CA PHE A 27 68.36 -22.06 -4.95
C PHE A 27 67.36 -21.93 -3.80
N LEU A 28 67.83 -21.59 -2.59
CA LEU A 28 66.95 -21.32 -1.45
C LEU A 28 66.07 -20.11 -1.69
N LEU A 29 66.62 -19.03 -2.25
CA LEU A 29 65.89 -17.80 -2.55
C LEU A 29 64.84 -18.02 -3.64
N PHE A 30 65.19 -18.77 -4.70
CA PHE A 30 64.26 -19.15 -5.75
C PHE A 30 63.16 -20.08 -5.21
N GLY A 31 63.50 -21.06 -4.38
CA GLY A 31 62.51 -21.91 -3.69
C GLY A 31 61.56 -21.10 -2.81
N LEU A 32 62.07 -20.12 -2.07
CA LEU A 32 61.28 -19.19 -1.26
C LEU A 32 60.33 -18.35 -2.13
N ILE A 33 60.80 -17.80 -3.25
CA ILE A 33 59.98 -17.02 -4.18
C ILE A 33 58.86 -17.89 -4.78
N VAL A 34 59.14 -19.14 -5.15
CA VAL A 34 58.13 -20.06 -5.68
C VAL A 34 57.10 -20.44 -4.61
N ILE A 35 57.54 -20.67 -3.36
CA ILE A 35 56.63 -20.97 -2.24
C ILE A 35 55.74 -19.75 -1.92
N ILE A 36 56.32 -18.55 -1.88
CA ILE A 36 55.58 -17.30 -1.64
C ILE A 36 54.61 -17.03 -2.80
N GLY A 37 55.08 -17.09 -4.04
CA GLY A 37 54.25 -16.86 -5.23
C GLY A 37 53.12 -17.88 -5.40
N GLY A 38 53.40 -19.17 -5.15
CA GLY A 38 52.39 -20.23 -5.15
C GLY A 38 51.38 -20.08 -4.00
N GLY A 39 51.85 -19.72 -2.81
CA GLY A 39 51.00 -19.45 -1.65
C GLY A 39 50.08 -18.25 -1.85
N SER A 40 50.62 -17.13 -2.35
CA SER A 40 49.84 -15.94 -2.70
C SER A 40 48.82 -16.21 -3.80
N SER A 41 49.19 -16.98 -4.83
CA SER A 41 48.26 -17.33 -5.92
C SER A 41 47.14 -18.25 -5.43
N ALA A 42 47.44 -19.24 -4.58
CA ALA A 42 46.44 -20.12 -3.98
C ALA A 42 45.48 -19.37 -3.04
N LEU A 43 46.01 -18.42 -2.23
CA LEU A 43 45.20 -17.56 -1.38
C LEU A 43 44.31 -16.62 -2.22
N PHE A 44 44.86 -16.00 -3.25
CA PHE A 44 44.10 -15.12 -4.14
C PHE A 44 43.01 -15.89 -4.90
N TYR A 45 43.33 -17.08 -5.40
CA TYR A 45 42.36 -17.98 -6.02
C TYR A 45 41.25 -18.37 -5.02
N TRP A 46 41.60 -18.73 -3.78
CA TRP A 46 40.63 -19.09 -2.76
C TRP A 46 39.71 -17.91 -2.36
N GLN A 47 40.27 -16.71 -2.13
CA GLN A 47 39.49 -15.51 -1.83
C GLN A 47 38.56 -15.11 -2.98
N TYR A 48 39.05 -15.19 -4.22
CA TYR A 48 38.28 -14.79 -5.40
C TYR A 48 37.19 -15.82 -5.78
N GLN A 49 37.48 -17.13 -5.69
CA GLN A 49 36.53 -18.17 -6.08
C GLN A 49 35.57 -18.61 -4.96
N LYS A 50 35.95 -18.44 -3.68
CA LYS A 50 35.12 -18.91 -2.56
C LYS A 50 34.56 -17.78 -1.70
N GLU A 51 35.38 -16.85 -1.22
CA GLU A 51 34.89 -15.82 -0.29
C GLU A 51 34.10 -14.70 -0.99
N THR A 52 34.57 -14.25 -2.15
CA THR A 52 33.96 -13.12 -2.87
C THR A 52 32.53 -13.41 -3.33
N PRO A 53 32.21 -14.57 -3.94
CA PRO A 53 30.84 -14.89 -4.34
C PRO A 53 29.91 -15.03 -3.13
N ILE A 54 30.36 -15.71 -2.07
CA ILE A 54 29.57 -15.86 -0.83
C ILE A 54 29.26 -14.50 -0.20
N ARG A 55 30.24 -13.58 -0.19
CA ARG A 55 30.04 -12.22 0.33
C ARG A 55 29.04 -11.43 -0.52
N GLN A 56 29.16 -11.49 -1.86
CA GLN A 56 28.22 -10.85 -2.77
C GLN A 56 26.80 -11.39 -2.60
N GLU A 57 26.66 -12.72 -2.47
CA GLU A 57 25.39 -13.38 -2.19
C GLU A 57 24.78 -12.96 -0.85
N ASN A 58 25.58 -12.85 0.21
CA ASN A 58 25.10 -12.41 1.52
C ASN A 58 24.66 -10.93 1.50
N THR A 59 25.46 -10.05 0.88
CA THR A 59 25.10 -8.64 0.73
C THR A 59 23.82 -8.48 -0.10
N TYR A 60 23.68 -9.26 -1.16
CA TYR A 60 22.46 -9.29 -1.97
C TYR A 60 21.23 -9.70 -1.15
N LEU A 61 21.34 -10.79 -0.38
CA LEU A 61 20.24 -11.25 0.48
C LEU A 61 19.89 -10.24 1.57
N GLU A 62 20.89 -9.61 2.20
CA GLU A 62 20.66 -8.58 3.21
C GLU A 62 19.90 -7.38 2.63
N GLN A 63 20.28 -6.93 1.43
CA GLN A 63 19.61 -5.84 0.73
C GLN A 63 18.18 -6.20 0.34
N ILE A 64 17.96 -7.39 -0.23
CA ILE A 64 16.62 -7.87 -0.56
C ILE A 64 15.75 -7.97 0.69
N SER A 65 16.23 -8.62 1.74
CA SER A 65 15.43 -8.83 2.95
C SER A 65 15.07 -7.49 3.60
N THR A 66 16.01 -6.55 3.67
CA THR A 66 15.75 -5.22 4.21
C THR A 66 14.69 -4.47 3.40
N GLY A 67 14.84 -4.45 2.07
CA GLY A 67 13.87 -3.78 1.20
C GLY A 67 12.50 -4.46 1.20
N PHE A 68 12.48 -5.79 1.22
CA PHE A 68 11.26 -6.60 1.30
C PHE A 68 10.51 -6.39 2.63
N ILE A 69 11.20 -6.41 3.77
CA ILE A 69 10.62 -6.14 5.09
C ILE A 69 10.02 -4.72 5.14
N SER A 70 10.73 -3.73 4.61
CA SER A 70 10.23 -2.34 4.54
C SER A 70 8.94 -2.24 3.70
N ALA A 71 8.90 -2.92 2.55
CA ALA A 71 7.71 -2.97 1.71
C ALA A 71 6.55 -3.71 2.40
N GLN A 72 6.82 -4.84 3.04
CA GLN A 72 5.85 -5.60 3.84
C GLN A 72 5.25 -4.74 4.95
N GLN A 73 6.08 -3.99 5.68
CA GLN A 73 5.60 -3.08 6.71
C GLN A 73 4.66 -2.03 6.12
N SER A 74 5.00 -1.46 4.96
CA SER A 74 4.14 -0.47 4.28
C SER A 74 2.78 -1.05 3.89
N VAL A 75 2.73 -2.29 3.39
CA VAL A 75 1.48 -2.99 3.07
C VAL A 75 0.67 -3.27 4.35
N ASN A 76 1.33 -3.71 5.42
CA ASN A 76 0.68 -4.02 6.70
C ASN A 76 0.09 -2.77 7.37
N ASP A 77 0.87 -1.69 7.45
CA ASP A 77 0.45 -0.43 8.08
C ASP A 77 -0.76 0.16 7.36
N LEU A 78 -0.77 0.07 6.04
CA LEU A 78 -1.85 0.55 5.21
C LEU A 78 -3.14 -0.28 5.39
N LEU A 79 -3.03 -1.62 5.45
CA LEU A 79 -4.16 -2.49 5.80
C LEU A 79 -4.72 -2.19 7.19
N ASN A 80 -3.85 -1.97 8.18
CA ASN A 80 -4.26 -1.60 9.55
C ASN A 80 -4.94 -0.23 9.57
N GLY A 81 -4.42 0.74 8.82
CA GLY A 81 -5.01 2.08 8.68
C GLY A 81 -6.44 2.01 8.14
N PHE A 82 -6.68 1.15 7.15
CA PHE A 82 -8.03 0.89 6.62
C PHE A 82 -9.00 0.34 7.67
N GLN A 83 -8.55 -0.60 8.50
CA GLN A 83 -9.38 -1.16 9.58
C GLN A 83 -9.77 -0.09 10.61
N VAL A 84 -8.82 0.78 10.99
CA VAL A 84 -9.08 1.88 11.92
C VAL A 84 -10.05 2.91 11.33
N ALA A 85 -9.90 3.24 10.05
CA ALA A 85 -10.83 4.15 9.36
C ALA A 85 -12.27 3.59 9.35
N GLY A 86 -12.42 2.28 9.11
CA GLY A 86 -13.72 1.59 9.14
C GLY A 86 -14.44 1.72 10.48
N VAL A 87 -13.74 1.50 11.60
CA VAL A 87 -14.31 1.62 12.94
C VAL A 87 -14.77 3.05 13.22
N LYS A 88 -13.99 4.07 12.84
CA LYS A 88 -14.34 5.47 13.08
C LYS A 88 -15.62 5.89 12.36
N ILE A 89 -15.79 5.47 11.10
CA ILE A 89 -16.95 5.83 10.30
C ILE A 89 -18.22 5.19 10.89
N GLN A 90 -18.14 3.92 11.30
CA GLN A 90 -19.25 3.25 12.00
C GLN A 90 -19.65 3.97 13.29
N SER A 91 -18.67 4.44 14.08
CA SER A 91 -18.96 5.19 15.32
C SER A 91 -19.62 6.54 15.05
N VAL A 92 -19.17 7.27 14.02
CA VAL A 92 -19.78 8.55 13.62
C VAL A 92 -21.22 8.35 13.15
N ASP A 93 -21.47 7.30 12.37
CA ASP A 93 -22.79 7.03 11.81
C ASP A 93 -23.79 6.51 12.85
N GLN A 94 -23.33 6.01 14.01
CA GLN A 94 -24.20 5.67 15.14
C GLN A 94 -24.74 6.92 15.88
N LEU A 95 -24.13 8.09 15.67
CA LEU A 95 -24.53 9.36 16.29
C LEU A 95 -25.64 10.10 15.50
N LYS A 96 -26.54 9.38 14.80
CA LYS A 96 -27.59 9.92 13.90
C LYS A 96 -28.45 11.05 14.51
N GLU A 97 -28.51 11.09 15.84
CA GLU A 97 -29.27 11.97 16.72
C GLU A 97 -28.65 13.36 17.00
N ALA A 98 -29.04 14.43 16.30
CA ALA A 98 -28.82 15.84 16.68
C ALA A 98 -27.41 16.46 16.42
N SER A 99 -27.36 17.46 15.54
CA SER A 99 -26.23 18.39 15.30
C SER A 99 -24.92 17.83 14.71
N GLY A 100 -24.74 16.50 14.64
CA GLY A 100 -23.47 15.85 14.26
C GLY A 100 -23.20 15.64 12.76
N SER A 101 -24.11 15.97 11.84
CA SER A 101 -23.96 15.67 10.40
C SER A 101 -22.73 16.34 9.77
N ALA A 102 -22.49 17.61 10.09
CA ALA A 102 -21.31 18.34 9.62
C ALA A 102 -20.02 17.79 10.25
N ALA A 103 -20.02 17.45 11.54
CA ALA A 103 -18.85 16.88 12.20
C ALA A 103 -18.47 15.52 11.60
N GLY A 104 -19.46 14.67 11.30
CA GLY A 104 -19.24 13.38 10.66
C GLY A 104 -18.67 13.49 9.25
N PHE A 105 -19.15 14.45 8.46
CA PHE A 105 -18.59 14.80 7.16
C PHE A 105 -17.09 15.13 7.25
N TYR A 106 -16.70 16.03 8.16
CA TYR A 106 -15.29 16.42 8.30
C TYR A 106 -14.41 15.28 8.79
N VAL A 107 -14.92 14.42 9.68
CA VAL A 107 -14.19 13.21 10.12
C VAL A 107 -13.99 12.24 8.96
N LEU A 108 -15.02 12.01 8.13
CA LEU A 108 -14.87 11.17 6.94
C LEU A 108 -13.87 11.75 5.95
N LEU A 109 -13.96 13.06 5.67
CA LEU A 109 -13.05 13.74 4.75
C LEU A 109 -11.58 13.66 5.23
N ASP A 110 -11.31 13.95 6.50
CA ASP A 110 -9.99 13.80 7.10
C ASP A 110 -9.48 12.35 7.04
N ASN A 111 -10.34 11.36 7.30
CA ASN A 111 -9.96 9.95 7.19
C ASN A 111 -9.61 9.57 5.74
N VAL A 112 -10.39 10.04 4.74
CA VAL A 112 -10.08 9.83 3.32
C VAL A 112 -8.74 10.48 2.95
N ASP A 113 -8.48 11.71 3.40
CA ASP A 113 -7.22 12.42 3.13
C ASP A 113 -5.99 11.74 3.76
N ARG A 114 -6.12 11.26 5.01
CA ARG A 114 -5.08 10.46 5.67
C ARG A 114 -4.84 9.13 4.98
N THR A 115 -5.91 8.52 4.46
CA THR A 115 -5.82 7.26 3.72
C THR A 115 -5.09 7.46 2.40
N ILE A 116 -5.43 8.50 1.64
CA ILE A 116 -4.70 8.90 0.42
C ILE A 116 -3.22 9.13 0.73
N SER A 117 -2.92 9.90 1.77
CA SER A 117 -1.54 10.19 2.18
C SER A 117 -0.76 8.92 2.54
N SER A 118 -1.40 8.00 3.25
CA SER A 118 -0.82 6.69 3.60
C SER A 118 -0.53 5.83 2.36
N ILE A 119 -1.47 5.80 1.40
CA ILE A 119 -1.29 5.11 0.11
C ILE A 119 -0.10 5.69 -0.66
N GLU A 120 -0.02 7.02 -0.76
CA GLU A 120 1.09 7.68 -1.45
C GLU A 120 2.45 7.41 -0.79
N SER A 121 2.50 7.40 0.54
CA SER A 121 3.71 7.09 1.31
C SER A 121 4.15 5.64 1.08
N ALA A 122 3.24 4.68 1.23
CA ALA A 122 3.51 3.27 0.99
C ALA A 122 3.96 3.01 -0.46
N LYS A 123 3.29 3.65 -1.43
CA LYS A 123 3.66 3.58 -2.85
C LYS A 123 5.07 4.11 -3.11
N LYS A 124 5.42 5.27 -2.55
CA LYS A 124 6.77 5.85 -2.68
C LYS A 124 7.82 4.92 -2.09
N ASN A 125 7.56 4.32 -0.92
CA ASN A 125 8.48 3.37 -0.32
C ASN A 125 8.67 2.14 -1.22
N ILE A 126 7.60 1.48 -1.66
CA ILE A 126 7.71 0.29 -2.53
C ILE A 126 8.42 0.63 -3.85
N ALA A 127 8.10 1.76 -4.47
CA ALA A 127 8.77 2.21 -5.68
C ALA A 127 10.27 2.42 -5.45
N PHE A 128 10.65 3.02 -4.32
CA PHE A 128 12.04 3.17 -3.92
C PHE A 128 12.73 1.81 -3.72
N GLN A 129 12.12 0.86 -3.01
CA GLN A 129 12.69 -0.48 -2.81
C GLN A 129 12.86 -1.23 -4.13
N LYS A 130 11.88 -1.11 -5.04
CA LYS A 130 11.97 -1.65 -6.40
C LYS A 130 13.15 -1.05 -7.16
N GLU A 131 13.31 0.26 -7.12
CA GLU A 131 14.42 0.95 -7.78
C GLU A 131 15.77 0.51 -7.22
N GLN A 132 15.90 0.39 -5.90
CA GLN A 132 17.11 -0.14 -5.26
C GLN A 132 17.40 -1.57 -5.71
N LEU A 133 16.40 -2.44 -5.74
CA LEU A 133 16.55 -3.82 -6.19
C LEU A 133 17.06 -3.90 -7.63
N THR A 134 16.54 -3.06 -8.54
CA THR A 134 16.97 -3.05 -9.94
C THR A 134 18.41 -2.56 -10.15
N LYS A 135 19.00 -1.84 -9.19
CA LYS A 135 20.37 -1.33 -9.26
C LYS A 135 21.40 -2.33 -8.72
N ILE A 136 20.97 -3.33 -7.98
CA ILE A 136 21.87 -4.31 -7.35
C ILE A 136 22.21 -5.41 -8.36
N SER A 137 23.49 -5.81 -8.39
CA SER A 137 23.93 -6.95 -9.20
C SER A 137 23.38 -8.26 -8.62
N THR A 138 22.55 -8.95 -9.39
CA THR A 138 21.92 -10.22 -8.97
C THR A 138 22.85 -11.41 -9.18
N PRO A 139 23.21 -12.16 -8.12
CA PRO A 139 23.89 -13.44 -8.25
C PRO A 139 22.98 -14.45 -8.95
N SER A 140 23.53 -15.29 -9.83
CA SER A 140 22.74 -16.23 -10.65
C SER A 140 21.87 -17.18 -9.82
N VAL A 141 22.32 -17.54 -8.63
CA VAL A 141 21.61 -18.41 -7.68
C VAL A 141 20.29 -17.78 -7.19
N PHE A 142 20.15 -16.45 -7.29
CA PHE A 142 18.99 -15.70 -6.80
C PHE A 142 18.17 -15.01 -7.89
N ASN A 143 18.34 -15.39 -9.17
CA ASN A 143 17.57 -14.82 -10.27
C ASN A 143 16.05 -15.01 -10.10
N GLU A 144 15.64 -16.18 -9.58
CA GLU A 144 14.23 -16.48 -9.31
C GLU A 144 13.69 -15.59 -8.18
N LEU A 145 14.36 -15.59 -7.01
CA LEU A 145 14.01 -14.70 -5.89
C LEU A 145 13.95 -13.23 -6.31
N HIS A 146 14.89 -12.77 -7.16
CA HIS A 146 14.89 -11.42 -7.70
C HIS A 146 13.60 -11.10 -8.45
N SER A 147 13.23 -11.98 -9.39
CA SER A 147 12.07 -11.85 -10.24
C SER A 147 10.79 -11.93 -9.42
N GLU A 148 10.76 -12.80 -8.42
CA GLU A 148 9.68 -12.85 -7.45
C GLU A 148 9.57 -11.51 -6.72
N VAL A 149 10.59 -11.02 -6.04
CA VAL A 149 10.48 -9.76 -5.28
C VAL A 149 10.07 -8.58 -6.16
N LEU A 150 10.59 -8.47 -7.39
CA LEU A 150 10.16 -7.43 -8.34
C LEU A 150 8.67 -7.49 -8.66
N ALA A 151 8.15 -8.68 -8.96
CA ALA A 151 6.72 -8.80 -9.27
C ALA A 151 5.83 -8.58 -8.03
N TYR A 152 6.32 -8.83 -6.81
CA TYR A 152 5.61 -8.40 -5.59
C TYR A 152 5.51 -6.87 -5.49
N TYR A 153 6.59 -6.16 -5.82
CA TYR A 153 6.56 -4.70 -5.88
C TYR A 153 5.60 -4.20 -6.96
N ASP A 154 5.59 -4.81 -8.15
CA ASP A 154 4.67 -4.43 -9.23
C ASP A 154 3.20 -4.65 -8.86
N GLU A 155 2.86 -5.80 -8.29
CA GLU A 155 1.51 -6.08 -7.82
C GLU A 155 1.07 -5.10 -6.73
N SER A 156 1.98 -4.77 -5.79
CA SER A 156 1.70 -3.80 -4.73
C SER A 156 1.49 -2.39 -5.27
N LEU A 157 2.30 -1.96 -6.23
CA LEU A 157 2.16 -0.65 -6.87
C LEU A 157 0.85 -0.53 -7.65
N ASN A 158 0.48 -1.58 -8.41
CA ASN A 158 -0.80 -1.63 -9.13
C ASN A 158 -2.00 -1.57 -8.17
N LEU A 159 -1.93 -2.33 -7.07
CA LEU A 159 -2.93 -2.28 -6.01
C LEU A 159 -3.09 -0.87 -5.45
N PHE A 160 -1.97 -0.23 -5.10
CA PHE A 160 -1.98 1.12 -4.54
C PHE A 160 -2.49 2.17 -5.52
N ASP A 161 -2.18 2.03 -6.82
CA ASP A 161 -2.73 2.93 -7.85
C ASP A 161 -4.25 2.81 -7.97
N ASN A 162 -4.79 1.60 -7.90
CA ASN A 162 -6.23 1.38 -7.91
C ASN A 162 -6.89 1.95 -6.64
N LEU A 163 -6.31 1.71 -5.48
CA LEU A 163 -6.80 2.27 -4.21
C LEU A 163 -6.75 3.79 -4.21
N LEU A 164 -5.68 4.40 -4.72
CA LEU A 164 -5.53 5.84 -4.81
C LEU A 164 -6.61 6.48 -5.70
N LYS A 165 -6.88 5.87 -6.87
CA LYS A 165 -7.96 6.33 -7.77
C LYS A 165 -9.31 6.28 -7.07
N LYS A 166 -9.63 5.16 -6.41
CA LYS A 166 -10.87 4.97 -5.63
C LYS A 166 -11.03 6.02 -4.54
N HIS A 167 -9.99 6.28 -3.75
CA HIS A 167 -10.06 7.24 -2.65
C HIS A 167 -10.08 8.70 -3.10
N ARG A 168 -9.36 9.04 -4.16
CA ARG A 168 -9.43 10.39 -4.76
C ARG A 168 -10.83 10.67 -5.28
N PHE A 169 -11.43 9.73 -6.00
CA PHE A 169 -12.82 9.90 -6.44
C PHE A 169 -13.78 10.01 -5.24
N ALA A 170 -13.63 9.18 -4.22
CA ALA A 170 -14.45 9.28 -3.00
C ALA A 170 -14.32 10.66 -2.33
N LYS A 171 -13.11 11.23 -2.30
CA LYS A 171 -12.86 12.58 -1.81
C LYS A 171 -13.60 13.63 -2.64
N ASP A 172 -13.42 13.61 -3.96
CA ASP A 172 -14.04 14.58 -4.87
C ASP A 172 -15.56 14.50 -4.80
N PHE A 173 -16.09 13.28 -4.73
CA PHE A 173 -17.52 13.00 -4.53
C PHE A 173 -18.04 13.54 -3.20
N LEU A 174 -17.31 13.33 -2.10
CA LEU A 174 -17.68 13.84 -0.78
C LEU A 174 -17.66 15.38 -0.76
N ILE A 175 -16.61 16.01 -1.29
CA ILE A 175 -16.49 17.47 -1.38
C ILE A 175 -17.64 18.05 -2.22
N ALA A 176 -17.96 17.42 -3.36
CA ALA A 176 -19.06 17.85 -4.20
C ALA A 176 -20.42 17.73 -3.48
N SER A 177 -20.61 16.67 -2.71
CA SER A 177 -21.84 16.40 -1.93
C SER A 177 -22.06 17.36 -0.76
N GLY A 178 -20.97 17.90 -0.18
CA GLY A 178 -21.04 18.85 0.92
C GLY A 178 -21.50 18.26 2.27
N PRO A 179 -21.43 19.06 3.35
CA PRO A 179 -21.73 18.59 4.71
C PRO A 179 -23.23 18.39 4.96
N SER A 180 -24.10 19.16 4.31
CA SER A 180 -25.54 19.16 4.58
C SER A 180 -26.24 17.89 4.09
N PHE A 181 -25.72 17.28 3.03
CA PHE A 181 -26.24 16.03 2.46
C PHE A 181 -25.41 14.81 2.85
N TYR A 182 -24.51 14.98 3.82
CA TYR A 182 -23.78 13.87 4.41
C TYR A 182 -24.76 12.92 5.12
N LEU A 183 -25.70 13.41 5.94
CA LEU A 183 -26.73 12.57 6.52
C LEU A 183 -28.07 12.82 5.82
N PRO A 184 -28.63 11.81 5.12
CA PRO A 184 -29.84 12.00 4.34
C PRO A 184 -31.08 12.20 5.22
N ILE A 185 -31.37 13.47 5.51
CA ILE A 185 -32.51 13.94 6.30
C ILE A 185 -33.46 14.67 5.35
N LEU A 186 -34.74 14.34 5.42
CA LEU A 186 -35.76 14.92 4.54
C LEU A 186 -36.46 16.15 5.15
N SER A 187 -36.45 16.26 6.48
CA SER A 187 -37.10 17.35 7.19
C SER A 187 -36.59 17.49 8.63
N ASN A 188 -36.65 18.70 9.19
CA ASN A 188 -36.51 18.97 10.61
C ASN A 188 -37.89 18.94 11.29
N GLU A 189 -38.14 17.92 12.12
CA GLU A 189 -39.43 17.72 12.80
C GLU A 189 -39.83 18.88 13.72
N SER A 190 -38.87 19.64 14.26
CA SER A 190 -39.15 20.80 15.11
C SER A 190 -39.86 21.94 14.35
N LEU A 191 -39.64 22.08 13.03
CA LEU A 191 -40.31 23.09 12.21
C LEU A 191 -41.82 22.87 12.19
N TRP A 192 -42.24 21.61 12.05
CA TRP A 192 -43.65 21.24 12.02
C TRP A 192 -44.33 21.40 13.38
N GLN A 193 -43.60 21.24 14.48
CA GLN A 193 -44.12 21.49 15.82
C GLN A 193 -44.38 22.97 16.10
N THR A 194 -43.54 23.87 15.55
CA THR A 194 -43.76 25.32 15.68
C THR A 194 -44.87 25.83 14.77
N GLY A 195 -45.11 25.16 13.63
CA GLY A 195 -46.19 25.47 12.68
C GLY A 195 -46.07 26.85 12.02
N LYS A 196 -44.90 27.49 12.05
CA LYS A 196 -44.70 28.82 11.46
C LYS A 196 -44.39 28.70 9.97
N ASN A 197 -45.32 29.17 9.14
CA ASN A 197 -45.22 29.05 7.69
C ASN A 197 -43.91 29.65 7.13
N ASP A 198 -43.55 30.87 7.53
CA ASP A 198 -42.34 31.54 7.04
C ASP A 198 -41.05 30.77 7.37
N GLU A 199 -40.95 30.14 8.55
CA GLU A 199 -39.79 29.34 8.93
C GLU A 199 -39.70 28.04 8.13
N ILE A 200 -40.86 27.44 7.80
CA ILE A 200 -40.92 26.23 6.95
C ILE A 200 -40.53 26.59 5.51
N ILE A 201 -41.04 27.70 4.97
CA ILE A 201 -40.70 28.18 3.61
C ILE A 201 -39.19 28.40 3.49
N VAL A 202 -38.60 29.21 4.38
CA VAL A 202 -37.16 29.51 4.34
C VAL A 202 -36.32 28.22 4.38
N TYR A 203 -36.67 27.28 5.24
CA TYR A 203 -35.97 25.99 5.33
C TYR A 203 -36.00 25.20 4.00
N TYR A 204 -37.15 25.10 3.35
CA TYR A 204 -37.27 24.35 2.10
C TYR A 204 -36.69 25.09 0.89
N GLU A 205 -36.69 26.42 0.89
CA GLU A 205 -35.95 27.21 -0.10
C GLU A 205 -34.43 26.95 -0.01
N ASP A 206 -33.88 26.94 1.21
CA ASP A 206 -32.47 26.65 1.47
C ASP A 206 -32.10 25.22 1.05
N ILE A 207 -32.91 24.21 1.45
CA ILE A 207 -32.69 22.81 1.04
C ILE A 207 -32.69 22.67 -0.48
N LYS A 208 -33.69 23.25 -1.15
CA LYS A 208 -33.81 23.17 -2.61
C LYS A 208 -32.57 23.75 -3.27
N LYS A 209 -32.20 24.97 -2.89
CA LYS A 209 -31.04 25.68 -3.45
C LYS A 209 -29.75 24.88 -3.25
N GLU A 210 -29.52 24.37 -2.04
CA GLU A 210 -28.31 23.62 -1.74
C GLU A 210 -28.29 22.27 -2.49
N ALA A 211 -29.43 21.60 -2.63
CA ALA A 211 -29.56 20.34 -3.37
C ALA A 211 -29.33 20.55 -4.87
N ASP A 212 -29.89 21.60 -5.46
CA ASP A 212 -29.65 21.99 -6.87
C ASP A 212 -28.16 22.34 -7.10
N ASP A 213 -27.55 23.12 -6.20
CA ASP A 213 -26.11 23.43 -6.26
C ASP A 213 -25.24 22.17 -6.17
N THR A 214 -25.66 21.21 -5.35
CA THR A 214 -24.96 19.92 -5.18
C THR A 214 -25.12 19.02 -6.39
N LEU A 215 -26.32 18.92 -6.96
CA LEU A 215 -26.57 18.21 -8.23
C LEU A 215 -25.66 18.76 -9.33
N ASN A 216 -25.61 20.09 -9.47
CA ASN A 216 -24.73 20.75 -10.45
C ASN A 216 -23.25 20.39 -10.26
N LYS A 217 -22.75 20.38 -9.02
CA LYS A 217 -21.37 19.95 -8.72
C LYS A 217 -21.15 18.48 -9.08
N LEU A 218 -22.09 17.59 -8.73
CA LEU A 218 -21.98 16.17 -9.01
C LEU A 218 -22.00 15.88 -10.52
N PHE A 219 -22.79 16.60 -11.32
CA PHE A 219 -22.83 16.43 -12.78
C PHE A 219 -21.47 16.66 -13.47
N HIS A 220 -20.55 17.37 -12.84
CA HIS A 220 -19.19 17.57 -13.34
C HIS A 220 -18.22 16.43 -13.00
N LEU A 221 -18.65 15.47 -12.17
CA LEU A 221 -17.86 14.29 -11.85
C LEU A 221 -18.17 13.16 -12.84
N SER A 222 -17.13 12.38 -13.17
CA SER A 222 -17.27 11.16 -13.97
C SER A 222 -17.05 9.95 -13.06
N PRO A 223 -18.12 9.27 -12.60
CA PRO A 223 -17.98 8.16 -11.68
C PRO A 223 -17.30 6.96 -12.35
N PRO A 224 -16.27 6.37 -11.72
CA PRO A 224 -15.76 5.06 -12.14
C PRO A 224 -16.83 3.98 -11.94
N GLU A 225 -16.67 2.85 -12.62
CA GLU A 225 -17.64 1.74 -12.64
C GLU A 225 -18.09 1.33 -11.22
N ASP A 226 -17.12 1.11 -10.33
CA ASP A 226 -17.35 0.72 -8.93
C ASP A 226 -18.12 1.76 -8.10
N PHE A 227 -18.24 3.01 -8.55
CA PHE A 227 -18.96 4.09 -7.85
C PHE A 227 -20.27 4.47 -8.52
N GLN A 228 -20.61 3.88 -9.67
CA GLN A 228 -21.82 4.29 -10.40
C GLN A 228 -23.09 4.13 -9.57
N GLU A 229 -23.22 3.05 -8.80
CA GLU A 229 -24.40 2.84 -7.96
C GLU A 229 -24.50 3.88 -6.84
N GLN A 230 -23.38 4.18 -6.16
CA GLN A 230 -23.32 5.21 -5.13
C GLN A 230 -23.71 6.58 -5.70
N PHE A 231 -23.13 6.92 -6.84
CA PHE A 231 -23.36 8.18 -7.51
C PHE A 231 -24.84 8.34 -7.89
N LYS A 232 -25.44 7.32 -8.52
CA LYS A 232 -26.87 7.32 -8.87
C LYS A 232 -27.77 7.43 -7.64
N THR A 233 -27.42 6.76 -6.54
CA THR A 233 -28.20 6.82 -5.30
C THR A 233 -28.16 8.22 -4.69
N GLN A 234 -27.01 8.90 -4.74
CA GLN A 234 -26.87 10.27 -4.25
C GLN A 234 -27.66 11.27 -5.10
N ILE A 235 -27.63 11.11 -6.43
CA ILE A 235 -28.45 11.90 -7.34
C ILE A 235 -29.94 11.71 -7.00
N ALA A 236 -30.41 10.47 -6.88
CA ALA A 236 -31.80 10.18 -6.54
C ALA A 236 -32.23 10.78 -5.20
N TYR A 237 -31.33 10.80 -4.20
CA TYR A 237 -31.59 11.46 -2.92
C TYR A 237 -31.76 12.97 -3.07
N LEU A 238 -30.87 13.63 -3.82
CA LEU A 238 -30.96 15.07 -4.05
C LEU A 238 -32.20 15.44 -4.88
N GLU A 239 -32.55 14.63 -5.89
CA GLU A 239 -33.79 14.81 -6.66
C GLU A 239 -35.04 14.66 -5.79
N LEU A 240 -35.05 13.72 -4.85
CA LEU A 240 -36.13 13.56 -3.88
C LEU A 240 -36.27 14.80 -2.98
N LEU A 241 -35.16 15.37 -2.52
CA LEU A 241 -35.17 16.61 -1.73
C LEU A 241 -35.76 17.77 -2.53
N VAL A 242 -35.28 17.99 -3.75
CA VAL A 242 -35.75 19.08 -4.63
C VAL A 242 -37.24 18.91 -4.93
N LYS A 243 -37.69 17.70 -5.26
CA LYS A 243 -39.10 17.40 -5.53
C LYS A 243 -39.98 17.65 -4.30
N THR A 244 -39.53 17.22 -3.13
CA THR A 244 -40.26 17.41 -1.87
C THR A 244 -40.34 18.89 -1.53
N ALA A 245 -39.21 19.61 -1.62
CA ALA A 245 -39.14 21.04 -1.35
C ALA A 245 -40.07 21.84 -2.27
N ASN A 246 -40.03 21.58 -3.58
CA ASN A 246 -40.96 22.23 -4.52
C ASN A 246 -42.42 21.97 -4.13
N SER A 247 -42.78 20.72 -3.81
CA SER A 247 -44.16 20.37 -3.45
C SER A 247 -44.62 21.08 -2.17
N VAL A 248 -43.74 21.21 -1.16
CA VAL A 248 -44.03 21.95 0.08
C VAL A 248 -44.18 23.45 -0.20
N LEU A 249 -43.25 24.05 -0.93
CA LEU A 249 -43.30 25.48 -1.27
C LEU A 249 -44.55 25.83 -2.09
N ASP A 250 -44.92 24.98 -3.05
CA ASP A 250 -46.11 25.16 -3.88
C ASP A 250 -47.39 25.11 -3.02
N LEU A 251 -47.50 24.17 -2.08
CA LEU A 251 -48.66 24.07 -1.18
C LEU A 251 -48.74 25.27 -0.22
N LEU A 252 -47.62 25.67 0.38
CA LEU A 252 -47.57 26.78 1.33
C LEU A 252 -47.78 28.16 0.68
N SER A 253 -47.58 28.26 -0.64
CA SER A 253 -47.88 29.48 -1.41
C SER A 253 -49.38 29.71 -1.65
N GLN A 254 -50.20 28.69 -1.44
CA GLN A 254 -51.65 28.75 -1.64
C GLN A 254 -52.35 29.23 -0.37
N SER A 255 -53.50 29.88 -0.52
CA SER A 255 -54.37 30.18 0.61
C SER A 255 -54.98 28.90 1.17
N ASP A 256 -55.22 28.87 2.49
CA ASP A 256 -56.03 27.82 3.11
C ASP A 256 -57.43 27.77 2.50
N ASP A 257 -58.04 26.59 2.56
CA ASP A 257 -59.41 26.39 2.13
C ASP A 257 -60.37 27.16 3.04
N GLN A 258 -61.46 27.69 2.49
CA GLN A 258 -62.49 28.34 3.30
C GLN A 258 -63.28 27.33 4.12
N ASN A 259 -63.25 26.05 3.76
CA ASN A 259 -63.83 24.98 4.54
C ASN A 259 -62.88 24.51 5.66
N THR A 260 -63.25 24.75 6.91
CA THR A 260 -62.48 24.37 8.11
C THR A 260 -62.37 22.87 8.34
N GLU A 261 -63.16 22.04 7.64
CA GLU A 261 -63.04 20.57 7.70
C GLU A 261 -61.91 20.04 6.81
N ASN A 262 -61.39 20.86 5.89
CA ASN A 262 -60.29 20.48 5.01
C ASN A 262 -58.94 20.70 5.71
N ALA A 263 -57.97 19.84 5.39
CA ALA A 263 -56.61 19.97 5.90
C ALA A 263 -55.99 21.32 5.51
N THR A 264 -55.28 21.93 6.46
CA THR A 264 -54.53 23.18 6.21
C THR A 264 -53.39 22.96 5.21
N GLN A 265 -52.88 24.02 4.60
CA GLN A 265 -51.72 23.89 3.70
C GLN A 265 -50.48 23.37 4.42
N ILE A 266 -50.32 23.70 5.71
CA ILE A 266 -49.25 23.15 6.56
C ILE A 266 -49.41 21.64 6.73
N GLU A 267 -50.62 21.15 7.01
CA GLU A 267 -50.89 19.72 7.13
C GLU A 267 -50.67 18.96 5.82
N LYS A 268 -51.13 19.52 4.69
CA LYS A 268 -50.89 18.94 3.35
C LYS A 268 -49.39 18.88 3.02
N SER A 269 -48.65 19.93 3.38
CA SER A 269 -47.20 20.00 3.20
C SER A 269 -46.49 18.95 4.05
N TYR A 270 -46.89 18.78 5.31
CA TYR A 270 -46.36 17.74 6.18
C TYR A 270 -46.67 16.33 5.65
N GLN A 271 -47.87 16.09 5.13
CA GLN A 271 -48.21 14.81 4.50
C GLN A 271 -47.33 14.49 3.29
N THR A 272 -46.93 15.51 2.52
CA THR A 272 -45.99 15.36 1.40
C THR A 272 -44.63 14.85 1.89
N VAL A 273 -44.11 15.43 2.97
CA VAL A 273 -42.87 15.02 3.63
C VAL A 273 -42.96 13.58 4.16
N VAL A 274 -44.07 13.26 4.84
CA VAL A 274 -44.33 11.90 5.36
C VAL A 274 -44.39 10.89 4.22
N GLY A 275 -45.02 11.23 3.10
CA GLY A 275 -45.08 10.37 1.91
C GLY A 275 -43.71 10.06 1.30
N ALA A 276 -42.80 11.05 1.29
CA ALA A 276 -41.44 10.90 0.79
C ALA A 276 -40.49 10.16 1.75
N ARG A 277 -40.84 10.07 3.05
CA ARG A 277 -40.00 9.49 4.11
C ARG A 277 -39.52 8.06 3.82
N ARG A 278 -40.41 7.20 3.30
CA ARG A 278 -40.05 5.80 3.00
C ARG A 278 -39.03 5.69 1.87
N GLU A 279 -39.11 6.57 0.87
CA GLU A 279 -38.14 6.60 -0.21
C GLU A 279 -36.79 7.11 0.29
N ASN A 280 -36.82 8.16 1.13
CA ASN A 280 -35.62 8.66 1.78
C ASN A 280 -34.93 7.57 2.61
N GLU A 281 -35.65 6.87 3.48
CA GLU A 281 -35.08 5.80 4.31
C GLU A 281 -34.33 4.74 3.49
N LYS A 282 -34.88 4.33 2.35
CA LYS A 282 -34.23 3.39 1.43
C LYS A 282 -32.95 3.97 0.81
N LEU A 283 -32.99 5.23 0.38
CA LEU A 283 -31.83 5.91 -0.20
C LEU A 283 -30.75 6.12 0.87
N SER A 284 -31.15 6.50 2.09
CA SER A 284 -30.29 6.66 3.25
C SER A 284 -29.53 5.39 3.60
N GLU A 285 -30.24 4.25 3.65
CA GLU A 285 -29.62 2.96 3.93
C GLU A 285 -28.63 2.55 2.83
N LYS A 286 -28.99 2.74 1.55
CA LYS A 286 -28.08 2.46 0.44
C LYS A 286 -26.81 3.32 0.50
N LEU A 287 -26.96 4.64 0.68
CA LEU A 287 -25.82 5.55 0.79
C LEU A 287 -24.91 5.21 1.96
N LEU A 288 -25.49 4.80 3.09
CA LEU A 288 -24.73 4.34 4.25
C LEU A 288 -23.92 3.08 3.92
N ASN A 289 -24.58 2.06 3.38
CA ASN A 289 -23.92 0.79 3.06
C ASN A 289 -22.74 1.00 2.10
N THR A 290 -22.93 1.80 1.05
CA THR A 290 -21.84 2.05 0.09
C THR A 290 -20.68 2.86 0.68
N ARG A 291 -20.92 3.72 1.68
CA ARG A 291 -19.84 4.40 2.41
C ARG A 291 -19.07 3.43 3.29
N LEU A 292 -19.76 2.51 3.95
CA LEU A 292 -19.11 1.47 4.77
C LEU A 292 -18.27 0.52 3.91
N ASP A 293 -18.64 0.29 2.66
CA ASP A 293 -17.87 -0.53 1.73
C ASP A 293 -16.47 0.05 1.46
N LEU A 294 -16.31 1.38 1.37
CA LEU A 294 -15.01 2.03 1.16
C LEU A 294 -13.97 1.67 2.22
N VAL A 295 -14.45 1.34 3.42
CA VAL A 295 -13.62 1.08 4.60
C VAL A 295 -13.89 -0.30 5.20
N SER A 296 -14.56 -1.18 4.44
CA SER A 296 -14.94 -2.51 4.88
C SER A 296 -13.70 -3.35 5.12
N ALA A 297 -13.51 -3.83 6.34
CA ALA A 297 -12.38 -4.69 6.70
C ALA A 297 -12.34 -5.96 5.83
N LYS A 298 -13.51 -6.53 5.51
CA LYS A 298 -13.61 -7.72 4.65
C LYS A 298 -13.16 -7.41 3.21
N GLN A 299 -13.72 -6.37 2.59
CA GLN A 299 -13.34 -6.00 1.22
C GLN A 299 -11.87 -5.58 1.14
N ASN A 300 -11.35 -4.91 2.17
CA ASN A 300 -9.93 -4.57 2.26
C ASN A 300 -9.07 -5.83 2.37
N LEU A 301 -9.44 -6.84 3.17
CA LEU A 301 -8.69 -8.11 3.18
C LEU A 301 -8.68 -8.80 1.82
N GLU A 302 -9.82 -8.83 1.12
CA GLU A 302 -9.94 -9.39 -0.23
C GLU A 302 -9.08 -8.60 -1.24
N THR A 303 -9.10 -7.28 -1.16
CA THR A 303 -8.33 -6.37 -2.03
C THR A 303 -6.83 -6.56 -1.86
N PHE A 304 -6.38 -6.91 -0.65
CA PHE A 304 -4.96 -7.15 -0.33
C PHE A 304 -4.54 -8.63 -0.48
N ALA A 305 -5.47 -9.54 -0.78
CA ALA A 305 -5.23 -10.98 -0.68
C ALA A 305 -4.08 -11.46 -1.58
N SER A 306 -4.04 -11.05 -2.85
CA SER A 306 -2.99 -11.46 -3.79
C SER A 306 -1.60 -11.03 -3.31
N VAL A 307 -1.45 -9.75 -2.96
CA VAL A 307 -0.21 -9.18 -2.43
C VAL A 307 0.22 -9.89 -1.15
N LYS A 308 -0.72 -10.22 -0.26
CA LYS A 308 -0.44 -10.94 0.99
C LYS A 308 -0.02 -12.39 0.78
N ILE A 309 -0.66 -13.12 -0.11
CA ILE A 309 -0.26 -14.50 -0.45
C ILE A 309 1.18 -14.50 -0.94
N ARG A 310 1.51 -13.56 -1.84
CA ARG A 310 2.84 -13.41 -2.41
C ARG A 310 3.88 -12.98 -1.38
N GLN A 311 3.52 -12.07 -0.49
CA GLN A 311 4.33 -11.66 0.66
C GLN A 311 4.65 -12.86 1.56
N ASN A 312 3.66 -13.68 1.90
CA ASN A 312 3.86 -14.84 2.77
C ASN A 312 4.76 -15.89 2.09
N SER A 313 4.57 -16.13 0.80
CA SER A 313 5.44 -17.01 0.01
C SER A 313 6.89 -16.53 0.02
N LEU A 314 7.12 -15.25 -0.24
CA LEU A 314 8.46 -14.65 -0.23
C LEU A 314 9.12 -14.70 1.16
N THR A 315 8.33 -14.49 2.22
CA THR A 315 8.81 -14.59 3.61
C THR A 315 9.32 -16.01 3.88
N SER A 316 8.52 -17.04 3.55
CA SER A 316 8.91 -18.44 3.70
C SER A 316 10.15 -18.78 2.87
N ASN A 317 10.22 -18.31 1.61
CA ASN A 317 11.37 -18.55 0.73
C ASN A 317 12.65 -17.94 1.31
N LEU A 318 12.59 -16.72 1.85
CA LEU A 318 13.74 -16.06 2.48
C LEU A 318 14.17 -16.77 3.77
N GLU A 319 13.23 -17.17 4.61
CA GLU A 319 13.51 -17.94 5.83
C GLU A 319 14.22 -19.27 5.52
N ASP A 320 13.73 -20.02 4.53
CA ASP A 320 14.36 -21.25 4.05
C ASP A 320 15.79 -21.02 3.55
N ILE A 321 16.03 -19.93 2.82
CA ILE A 321 17.38 -19.56 2.34
C ILE A 321 18.31 -19.27 3.52
N TYR A 322 17.83 -18.55 4.53
CA TYR A 322 18.62 -18.26 5.72
C TYR A 322 18.94 -19.52 6.54
N GLN A 323 17.97 -20.41 6.73
CA GLN A 323 18.19 -21.68 7.44
C GLN A 323 19.22 -22.56 6.72
N LYS A 324 19.05 -22.77 5.40
CA LYS A 324 20.00 -23.55 4.58
C LYS A 324 21.42 -22.97 4.63
N ARG A 325 21.57 -21.63 4.72
CA ARG A 325 22.88 -20.98 4.84
C ARG A 325 23.52 -21.13 6.22
N GLN A 326 22.74 -21.15 7.30
CA GLN A 326 23.27 -21.39 8.65
C GLN A 326 23.87 -22.81 8.80
N GLU A 327 23.35 -23.77 8.03
CA GLU A 327 23.87 -25.14 7.99
C GLU A 327 25.22 -25.25 7.23
N ILE A 328 25.53 -24.31 6.33
CA ILE A 328 26.80 -24.25 5.61
C ILE A 328 27.86 -23.63 6.53
N LYS A 329 28.60 -24.49 7.27
CA LYS A 329 29.75 -24.07 8.08
C LYS A 329 30.75 -23.28 7.23
N ILE A 330 30.90 -21.98 7.51
CA ILE A 330 32.00 -21.17 6.99
C ILE A 330 33.30 -21.79 7.50
N TYR A 331 34.17 -22.22 6.58
CA TYR A 331 35.50 -22.73 6.90
C TYR A 331 36.24 -21.71 7.76
N GLN A 332 36.49 -22.03 9.03
CA GLN A 332 37.38 -21.21 9.86
C GLN A 332 38.82 -21.59 9.51
N PRO A 333 39.64 -20.66 8.99
CA PRO A 333 41.04 -20.96 8.79
C PRO A 333 41.70 -21.31 10.14
N PRO A 334 42.64 -22.26 10.17
CA PRO A 334 43.32 -22.66 11.39
C PRO A 334 43.93 -21.44 12.08
N LYS A 335 43.84 -21.39 13.42
CA LYS A 335 44.28 -20.26 14.26
C LYS A 335 45.70 -19.74 13.97
N ILE A 336 46.55 -20.57 13.36
CA ILE A 336 47.92 -20.25 12.96
C ILE A 336 47.95 -19.21 11.83
N LEU A 337 47.00 -19.24 10.89
CA LEU A 337 46.91 -18.27 9.79
C LEU A 337 46.29 -16.93 10.22
N LYS A 338 45.52 -16.89 11.31
CA LYS A 338 44.96 -15.65 11.88
C LYS A 338 46.01 -14.72 12.52
N LYS A 339 47.23 -15.19 12.79
CA LYS A 339 48.31 -14.36 13.38
C LYS A 339 49.15 -13.62 12.33
N PHE A 340 48.96 -13.92 11.05
CA PHE A 340 49.74 -13.32 9.95
C PHE A 340 48.92 -12.33 9.11
N PHE A 341 47.67 -12.03 9.50
CA PHE A 341 46.80 -11.03 8.90
C PHE A 341 46.26 -10.07 9.96
#